data_AF-A0A3F3PRS1-F1
#
_entry.id   AF-A0A3F3PRS1-F1
#
_cell.length_a   1.000
_cell.length_b   1.000
_cell.length_c   1.000
_cell.angle_alpha   90.00
_cell.angle_beta   90.00
_cell.angle_gamma   90.00
#
_symmetry.space_group_name_H-M   'P 1'
#
loop_
_entity.id
_entity.type
_entity.pdbx_description
1 polymer ?
#
loop_
_entity_poly.entity_id
_entity_poly.type
_entity_poly.pdbx_seq_one_letter_code
_entity_poly.pdbx_strand_id
1 'polypeptide(L)'
;MNYLFFLFLGLFQLVCAARSGTYDAGWPVGDATWKQTDSDFEKETGISQYKLFDVDGLIYKYQLDIVVSEVQGTFGSTYYFIDATDRYSLTVFLPGVHTVSYNSDDPYILSVKVVEG
;
A
#
# COMPACT_ATOMS: atom_id res chain seq x y z
N MET A 1 -42.34 -4.56 -30.30
CA MET A 1 -41.96 -4.85 -28.91
C MET A 1 -40.44 -4.87 -28.84
N ASN A 2 -39.86 -3.90 -28.13
CA ASN A 2 -38.48 -3.43 -28.33
C ASN A 2 -37.47 -4.32 -27.58
N TYR A 3 -37.19 -5.52 -28.10
CA TYR A 3 -36.26 -6.47 -27.47
C TYR A 3 -34.78 -6.08 -27.60
N LEU A 4 -34.45 -5.08 -28.43
CA LEU A 4 -33.08 -4.57 -28.54
C LEU A 4 -32.62 -3.80 -27.29
N PHE A 5 -33.55 -3.30 -26.47
CA PHE A 5 -33.22 -2.50 -25.29
C PHE A 5 -32.66 -3.35 -24.13
N PHE A 6 -33.01 -4.63 -24.06
CA PHE A 6 -32.54 -5.54 -23.00
C PHE A 6 -31.13 -6.09 -23.24
N LEU A 7 -30.64 -6.07 -24.48
CA LEU A 7 -29.27 -6.50 -24.81
C LEU A 7 -28.20 -5.46 -24.44
N PHE A 8 -28.57 -4.18 -24.30
CA PHE A 8 -27.65 -3.13 -23.86
C PHE A 8 -27.51 -3.02 -22.34
N LEU A 9 -28.48 -3.52 -21.56
CA LEU A 9 -28.42 -3.52 -20.09
C LEU A 9 -27.58 -4.67 -19.50
N GLY A 10 -27.31 -5.73 -20.26
CA GLY A 10 -26.51 -6.87 -19.79
C GLY A 10 -24.99 -6.65 -19.85
N LEU A 11 -24.51 -5.64 -20.58
CA LEU A 11 -23.08 -5.39 -20.81
C LEU A 11 -22.45 -4.35 -19.87
N PHE A 12 -23.24 -3.75 -18.97
CA PHE A 12 -22.77 -2.82 -17.94
C PHE A 12 -22.63 -3.49 -16.58
N GLN A 13 -22.20 -4.75 -16.56
CA GLN A 13 -21.59 -5.31 -15.35
C GLN A 13 -20.14 -4.79 -15.33
N LEU A 14 -19.96 -3.54 -14.91
CA LEU A 14 -18.69 -3.07 -14.40
C LEU A 14 -18.34 -4.01 -13.25
N VAL A 15 -17.50 -5.00 -13.53
CA VAL A 15 -16.84 -5.75 -12.50
C VAL A 15 -15.98 -4.71 -11.78
N CYS A 16 -16.44 -4.23 -10.62
CA CYS A 16 -15.61 -3.53 -9.67
C CYS A 16 -14.59 -4.54 -9.12
N ALA A 17 -13.63 -4.94 -9.95
CA ALA A 17 -12.44 -5.60 -9.48
C ALA A 17 -11.61 -4.51 -8.81
N ALA A 18 -11.36 -4.65 -7.51
CA ALA A 18 -10.38 -3.84 -6.80
C ALA A 18 -9.08 -3.84 -7.61
N ARG A 19 -8.67 -2.67 -8.13
CA ARG A 19 -7.41 -2.56 -8.83
C ARG A 19 -6.29 -2.78 -7.82
N SER A 20 -5.24 -3.48 -8.25
CA SER A 20 -4.05 -3.67 -7.45
C SER A 20 -2.80 -3.58 -8.32
N GLY A 21 -1.70 -3.13 -7.72
CA GLY A 21 -0.40 -3.00 -8.36
C GLY A 21 0.72 -3.25 -7.35
N THR A 22 1.86 -3.73 -7.84
CA THR A 22 3.08 -3.92 -7.06
C THR A 22 4.16 -2.99 -7.61
N TYR A 23 4.80 -2.23 -6.73
CA TYR A 23 5.75 -1.18 -7.09
C TYR A 23 7.05 -1.38 -6.33
N ASP A 24 8.18 -1.20 -7.02
CA ASP A 24 9.50 -1.30 -6.42
C ASP A 24 9.70 -0.17 -5.41
N ALA A 25 10.10 -0.53 -4.19
CA ALA A 25 10.23 0.40 -3.08
C ALA A 25 11.70 0.67 -2.78
N GLY A 26 12.45 -0.40 -2.52
CA GLY A 26 13.86 -0.31 -2.18
C GLY A 26 14.13 0.46 -0.89
N TRP A 27 13.38 0.17 0.18
CA TRP A 27 13.46 0.92 1.44
C TRP A 27 14.34 0.19 2.46
N PRO A 28 15.56 0.68 2.73
CA PRO A 28 16.42 0.10 3.75
C PRO A 28 16.00 0.54 5.16
N VAL A 29 16.35 -0.28 6.15
CA VAL A 29 16.36 0.15 7.55
C VAL A 29 17.38 1.26 7.72
N GLY A 30 16.94 2.37 8.32
CA GLY A 30 17.78 3.51 8.65
C GLY A 30 17.35 4.13 9.97
N ASP A 31 17.32 5.46 9.99
CA ASP A 31 16.90 6.26 11.14
C ASP A 31 15.39 6.61 11.09
N ALA A 32 14.91 7.28 12.14
CA ALA A 32 13.54 7.76 12.24
C ALA A 32 13.27 9.03 11.39
N THR A 33 14.08 9.30 10.37
CA THR A 33 13.93 10.45 9.48
C THR A 33 13.04 10.10 8.29
N TRP A 34 12.08 10.97 7.99
CA TRP A 34 11.19 10.84 6.83
C TRP A 34 11.95 10.98 5.51
N LYS A 35 11.75 10.00 4.63
CA LYS A 35 12.29 9.95 3.26
C LYS A 35 11.13 10.16 2.28
N GLN A 36 11.31 11.05 1.31
CA GLN A 36 10.32 11.23 0.24
C GLN A 36 10.34 10.02 -0.70
N THR A 37 9.17 9.58 -1.13
CA THR A 37 9.03 8.74 -2.32
C THR A 37 9.12 9.61 -3.57
N ASP A 38 9.39 9.01 -4.73
CA ASP A 38 9.29 9.73 -5.99
C ASP A 38 7.81 9.95 -6.37
N SER A 39 7.59 10.89 -7.30
CA SER A 39 6.24 11.30 -7.69
C SER A 39 5.42 10.20 -8.37
N ASP A 40 6.07 9.27 -9.08
CA ASP A 40 5.37 8.19 -9.77
C ASP A 40 4.92 7.14 -8.75
N PHE A 41 5.78 6.82 -7.77
CA PHE A 41 5.44 5.96 -6.66
C PHE A 41 4.30 6.54 -5.81
N GLU A 42 4.37 7.83 -5.46
CA GLU A 42 3.29 8.49 -4.72
C GLU A 42 1.98 8.48 -5.51
N LYS A 43 2.01 8.77 -6.81
CA LYS A 43 0.82 8.77 -7.65
C LYS A 43 0.14 7.39 -7.72
N GLU A 44 0.92 6.32 -7.82
CA GLU A 44 0.38 4.97 -7.99
C GLU A 44 0.02 4.27 -6.67
N THR A 45 0.57 4.73 -5.54
CA THR A 45 0.37 4.09 -4.22
C THR A 45 -0.33 4.99 -3.21
N GLY A 46 -0.30 6.30 -3.40
CA GLY A 46 -0.69 7.30 -2.41
C GLY A 46 0.34 7.55 -1.30
N ILE A 47 1.47 6.84 -1.29
CA ILE A 47 2.50 6.99 -0.25
C ILE A 47 3.49 8.07 -0.68
N SER A 48 3.48 9.19 0.03
CA SER A 48 4.36 10.36 -0.21
C SER A 48 5.70 10.26 0.53
N GLN A 49 5.71 9.60 1.68
CA GLN A 49 6.88 9.50 2.55
C GLN A 49 6.89 8.18 3.29
N TYR A 50 8.08 7.74 3.65
CA TYR A 50 8.27 6.61 4.55
C TYR A 50 9.43 6.87 5.52
N LYS A 51 9.44 6.12 6.62
CA LYS A 51 10.64 5.89 7.41
C LYS A 51 10.58 4.47 7.96
N LEU A 52 11.71 3.78 7.90
CA LEU A 52 11.88 2.42 8.37
C LEU A 52 13.09 2.39 9.29
N PHE A 53 12.88 1.97 10.53
CA PHE A 53 13.89 2.02 11.57
C PHE A 53 13.71 0.88 12.58
N ASP A 54 14.80 0.53 13.24
CA ASP A 54 14.79 -0.37 14.39
C ASP A 54 14.22 0.37 15.61
N VAL A 55 13.39 -0.31 16.40
CA VAL A 55 12.76 0.21 17.61
C VAL A 55 13.18 -0.53 18.89
N ASP A 56 14.14 -1.45 18.80
CA ASP A 56 14.66 -2.28 19.90
C ASP A 56 13.53 -2.93 20.75
N GLY A 57 12.39 -3.21 20.11
CA GLY A 57 11.19 -3.67 20.79
C GLY A 57 11.28 -5.15 21.21
N LEU A 58 10.63 -5.48 22.34
CA LEU A 58 10.58 -6.85 22.85
C LEU A 58 9.73 -7.80 21.98
N ILE A 59 8.78 -7.25 21.23
CA ILE A 59 7.83 -8.01 20.40
C ILE A 59 8.13 -7.80 18.92
N TYR A 60 8.34 -6.54 18.52
CA TYR A 60 8.66 -6.15 17.14
C TYR A 60 9.97 -5.38 17.12
N LYS A 61 10.88 -5.78 16.23
CA LYS A 61 12.19 -5.13 16.07
C LYS A 61 12.11 -3.92 15.14
N TYR A 62 11.25 -3.95 14.13
CA TYR A 62 11.19 -2.90 13.11
C TYR A 62 9.85 -2.18 13.10
N GLN A 63 9.90 -0.89 12.78
CA GLN A 63 8.74 -0.06 12.55
C GLN A 63 8.86 0.64 11.19
N LEU A 64 7.83 0.48 10.36
CA LEU A 64 7.63 1.22 9.13
C LEU A 64 6.48 2.20 9.34
N ASP A 65 6.80 3.48 9.27
CA ASP A 65 5.80 4.55 9.19
C ASP A 65 5.71 5.05 7.75
N ILE A 66 4.50 5.30 7.27
CA ILE A 66 4.23 5.88 5.95
C ILE A 66 3.33 7.11 6.08
N VAL A 67 3.48 8.06 5.17
CA VAL A 67 2.53 9.17 4.99
C VAL A 67 1.73 8.91 3.72
N VAL A 68 0.43 8.66 3.88
CA VAL A 68 -0.51 8.50 2.77
C VAL A 68 -1.14 9.85 2.47
N SER A 69 -0.88 10.40 1.28
CA SER A 69 -1.49 11.66 0.81
C SER A 69 -2.89 11.46 0.24
N GLU A 70 -3.12 10.31 -0.40
CA GLU A 70 -4.40 9.90 -0.97
C GLU A 70 -4.59 8.38 -0.87
N VAL A 71 -5.77 7.94 -0.44
CA VAL A 71 -6.10 6.51 -0.48
C VAL A 71 -6.52 6.11 -1.89
N GLN A 72 -5.98 5.00 -2.36
CA GLN A 72 -6.37 4.31 -3.59
C GLN A 72 -7.65 3.50 -3.33
N GLY A 73 -8.77 3.88 -3.95
CA GLY A 73 -10.07 3.20 -3.80
C GLY A 73 -11.17 4.10 -3.23
N THR A 74 -12.38 3.55 -3.09
CA THR A 74 -13.54 4.30 -2.55
C THR A 74 -13.53 4.31 -1.02
N PHE A 75 -13.04 3.24 -0.40
CA PHE A 75 -13.14 3.04 1.05
C PHE A 75 -11.79 3.07 1.78
N GLY A 76 -10.69 2.99 1.05
CA GLY A 76 -9.34 2.95 1.63
C GLY A 76 -8.40 2.11 0.78
N SER A 77 -7.17 1.93 1.25
CA SER A 77 -6.16 1.10 0.60
C SER A 77 -5.64 0.04 1.54
N THR A 78 -5.40 -1.16 1.03
CA THR A 78 -4.61 -2.17 1.75
C THR A 78 -3.24 -2.28 1.11
N TYR A 79 -2.22 -1.95 1.90
CA TYR A 79 -0.82 -2.08 1.54
C TYR A 79 -0.29 -3.42 2.00
N TYR A 80 0.56 -4.02 1.19
CA TYR A 80 1.39 -5.15 1.55
C TYR A 80 2.85 -4.79 1.28
N PHE A 81 3.65 -4.68 2.34
CA PHE A 81 5.09 -4.45 2.26
C PHE A 81 5.78 -5.81 2.20
N ILE A 82 6.62 -6.01 1.19
CA ILE A 82 7.22 -7.30 0.86
C ILE A 82 8.73 -7.15 0.96
N ASP A 83 9.35 -7.99 1.79
CA ASP A 83 10.80 -8.17 1.84
C ASP A 83 11.20 -9.51 1.19
N ALA A 84 12.41 -9.99 1.45
CA ALA A 84 12.92 -11.22 0.85
C ALA A 84 12.20 -12.49 1.32
N THR A 85 11.64 -12.49 2.53
CA THR A 85 11.10 -13.69 3.20
C THR A 85 9.61 -13.59 3.51
N ASP A 86 9.13 -12.37 3.75
CA ASP A 86 7.88 -12.10 4.44
C ASP A 86 7.07 -10.96 3.79
N ARG A 87 5.84 -10.83 4.29
CA ARG A 87 4.90 -9.80 3.85
C ARG A 87 4.07 -9.29 5.02
N TYR A 88 3.94 -7.97 5.12
CA TYR A 88 3.23 -7.28 6.19
C TYR A 88 2.11 -6.43 5.61
N SER A 89 0.92 -6.48 6.20
CA SER A 89 -0.24 -5.76 5.69
C SER A 89 -0.64 -4.59 6.57
N LEU A 90 -1.06 -3.49 5.94
CA LEU A 90 -1.61 -2.31 6.59
C LEU A 90 -2.80 -1.79 5.79
N THR A 91 -3.99 -1.76 6.41
CA THR A 91 -5.17 -1.15 5.80
C THR A 91 -5.33 0.28 6.30
N VAL A 92 -5.46 1.21 5.36
CA VAL A 92 -5.53 2.65 5.58
C VAL A 92 -6.84 3.18 5.02
N PHE A 93 -7.65 3.81 5.86
CA PHE A 93 -8.96 4.35 5.47
C PHE A 93 -8.93 5.86 5.16
N LEU A 94 -7.92 6.57 5.65
CA LEU A 94 -7.82 8.03 5.55
C LEU A 94 -6.36 8.45 5.30
N PRO A 95 -6.12 9.55 4.58
CA PRO A 95 -4.80 10.15 4.48
C PRO A 95 -4.19 10.48 5.84
N GLY A 96 -2.87 10.45 5.94
CA GLY A 96 -2.13 10.73 7.16
C GLY A 96 -0.97 9.78 7.42
N VAL A 97 -0.48 9.79 8.66
CA VAL A 97 0.60 8.90 9.12
C VAL A 97 0.02 7.58 9.56
N HIS A 98 0.58 6.47 9.07
CA HIS A 98 0.20 5.11 9.45
C HIS A 98 1.44 4.27 9.74
N THR A 99 1.28 3.28 10.61
CA THR A 99 2.39 2.49 11.14
C THR A 99 2.12 1.00 11.02
N VAL A 100 3.15 0.26 10.63
CA VAL A 100 3.20 -1.20 10.79
C VAL A 100 4.48 -1.58 11.53
N SER A 101 4.34 -2.38 12.57
CA SER A 101 5.47 -2.97 13.32
C SER A 101 5.61 -4.44 12.96
N TYR A 102 6.84 -4.90 12.73
CA TYR A 102 7.09 -6.24 12.22
C TYR A 102 8.47 -6.79 12.65
N ASN A 103 8.65 -8.08 12.38
CA ASN A 103 9.93 -8.78 12.51
C ASN A 103 10.28 -9.40 11.16
N SER A 104 11.54 -9.27 10.75
CA SER A 104 12.10 -9.88 9.57
C SER A 104 13.56 -10.28 9.84
N ASP A 105 14.03 -11.32 9.16
CA ASP A 105 15.46 -11.64 9.11
C ASP A 105 16.20 -10.76 8.08
N ASP A 106 15.47 -10.21 7.10
CA ASP A 106 15.96 -9.23 6.12
C ASP A 106 14.92 -8.11 5.96
N PRO A 107 14.97 -7.05 6.79
CA PRO A 107 13.91 -6.03 6.88
C PRO A 107 13.86 -5.06 5.69
N TYR A 108 14.68 -5.25 4.66
CA TYR A 108 14.68 -4.42 3.47
C TYR A 108 13.38 -4.60 2.67
N ILE A 109 12.57 -3.55 2.56
CA ILE A 109 11.33 -3.63 1.77
C ILE A 109 11.68 -3.52 0.28
N LEU A 110 11.53 -4.64 -0.42
CA LEU A 110 11.76 -4.75 -1.85
C LEU A 110 10.67 -4.03 -2.64
N SER A 111 9.40 -4.30 -2.29
CA SER A 111 8.25 -3.78 -3.02
C SER A 111 7.03 -3.55 -2.13
N VAL A 112 6.13 -2.70 -2.61
CA VAL A 112 4.83 -2.46 -2.00
C VAL A 112 3.75 -2.85 -2.98
N LYS A 113 2.86 -3.75 -2.57
CA LYS A 113 1.60 -4.00 -3.26
C LYS A 113 0.49 -3.17 -2.64
N VAL A 114 -0.23 -2.40 -3.45
CA VAL A 114 -1.47 -1.70 -3.06
C VAL A 114 -2.67 -2.43 -3.63
N VAL A 115 -3.72 -2.54 -2.83
CA VAL A 115 -5.04 -3.05 -3.26
C VAL A 115 -6.08 -1.99 -2.90
N GLU A 116 -6.83 -1.55 -3.89
CA GLU A 116 -7.92 -0.59 -3.70
C GLU A 116 -9.07 -1.22 -2.91
N GLY A 117 -9.64 -0.45 -1.97
CA GLY A 117 -10.77 -0.82 -1.13
C GLY A 117 -12.10 -0.22 -1.58
#